data_AF-A0A4Y2HFA7-F1
#
_entry.id   AF-A0A4Y2HFA7-F1
#
_cell.length_a   1.000
_cell.length_b   1.000
_cell.length_c   1.000
_cell.angle_alpha   90.00
_cell.angle_beta   90.00
_cell.angle_gamma   90.00
#
_symmetry.space_group_name_H-M   'P 1'
#
loop_
_entity.id
_entity.type
_entity.pdbx_description
1 polymer ?
#
loop_
_entity_poly.entity_id
_entity_poly.type
_entity_poly.pdbx_seq_one_letter_code
_entity_poly.pdbx_strand_id
1 'polypeptide(L)'
;MTENADLLALLAEMKKSMEKGQEEIRKGQEDMRKGQKDMKDEMRKGQAEMMDEMRKGQEEMKNEIQTHVESKVGEIKDHVNSCIEKIEEDVQSVRKEIGEVKGEVERKIEEVEEKVQGKIEEVKEKVQVKIGDLEKRLSELEDRPINFPANPDLTYSRPTVKSLTFDGQTSWTVFKTQFDDVSSANGWNNRVKASQLVASPRISGGSSSGNTF
;
A
#
# COMPACT_ATOMS: atom_id res chain seq x y z
N MET A 1 61.95 -73.92 99.54
CA MET A 1 61.57 -72.50 99.35
C MET A 1 61.90 -71.98 97.95
N THR A 2 62.83 -72.60 97.22
CA THR A 2 63.24 -72.23 95.85
C THR A 2 62.16 -72.50 94.79
N GLU A 3 61.46 -73.63 94.86
CA GLU A 3 60.43 -74.02 93.89
C GLU A 3 59.23 -73.03 93.79
N ASN A 4 58.94 -72.27 94.85
CA ASN A 4 57.86 -71.28 94.87
C ASN A 4 58.27 -69.94 94.20
N ALA A 5 59.56 -69.62 94.20
CA ALA A 5 60.08 -68.41 93.55
C ALA A 5 60.15 -68.55 92.03
N ASP A 6 60.53 -69.75 91.55
CA ASP A 6 60.57 -70.06 90.11
C ASP A 6 59.17 -70.05 89.49
N LEU A 7 58.15 -70.51 90.23
CA LEU A 7 56.75 -70.50 89.79
C LEU A 7 56.21 -69.06 89.62
N LEU A 8 56.56 -68.14 90.55
CA LEU A 8 56.17 -66.73 90.48
C LEU A 8 56.87 -65.98 89.33
N ALA A 9 58.13 -66.29 89.05
CA ALA A 9 58.88 -65.72 87.93
C ALA A 9 58.26 -66.12 86.58
N LEU A 10 57.90 -67.41 86.43
CA LEU A 10 57.23 -67.91 85.23
C LEU A 10 55.85 -67.24 85.01
N LEU A 11 55.09 -67.02 86.09
CA LEU A 11 53.80 -66.33 86.06
C LEU A 11 53.95 -64.86 85.63
N ALA A 12 55.00 -64.18 86.10
CA ALA A 12 55.32 -62.81 85.70
C ALA A 12 55.73 -62.71 84.21
N GLU A 13 56.51 -63.68 83.70
CA GLU A 13 56.85 -63.76 82.28
C GLU A 13 55.63 -64.04 81.40
N MET A 14 54.74 -64.95 81.81
CA MET A 14 53.47 -65.21 81.13
C MET A 14 52.57 -63.98 81.09
N LYS A 15 52.49 -63.22 82.19
CA LYS A 15 51.69 -61.99 82.23
C LYS A 15 52.27 -60.92 81.30
N LYS A 16 53.60 -60.74 81.31
CA LYS A 16 54.29 -59.77 80.44
C LYS A 16 54.16 -60.12 78.96
N SER A 17 54.25 -61.40 78.60
CA SER A 17 54.05 -61.85 77.21
C SER A 17 52.60 -61.67 76.76
N MET A 18 51.63 -61.95 77.64
CA MET A 18 50.21 -61.70 77.39
C MET A 18 49.91 -60.21 77.20
N GLU A 19 50.42 -59.33 78.06
CA GLU A 19 50.28 -57.88 77.92
C GLU A 19 50.91 -57.37 76.62
N LYS A 20 52.10 -57.87 76.25
CA LYS A 20 52.74 -57.52 74.98
C LYS A 20 51.91 -57.97 73.78
N GLY A 21 51.36 -59.20 73.80
CA GLY A 21 50.49 -59.71 72.74
C GLY A 21 49.19 -58.90 72.63
N GLN A 22 48.59 -58.48 73.75
CA GLN A 22 47.42 -57.61 73.76
C GLN A 22 47.71 -56.22 73.17
N GLU A 23 48.86 -55.61 73.51
CA GLU A 23 49.24 -54.30 72.95
C GLU A 23 49.57 -54.38 71.46
N GLU A 24 50.18 -55.47 70.98
CA GLU A 24 50.39 -55.71 69.55
C GLU A 24 49.06 -55.88 68.81
N ILE A 25 48.09 -56.61 69.37
CA ILE A 25 46.73 -56.72 68.82
C ILE A 25 46.05 -55.35 68.79
N ARG A 26 46.17 -54.55 69.87
CA ARG A 26 45.58 -53.22 69.97
C ARG A 26 46.14 -52.28 68.90
N LYS A 27 47.46 -52.27 68.70
CA LYS A 27 48.12 -51.50 67.65
C LYS A 27 47.70 -51.96 66.26
N GLY A 28 47.66 -53.28 66.01
CA GLY A 28 47.19 -53.82 64.74
C GLY A 28 45.74 -53.43 64.42
N GLN A 29 44.86 -53.39 65.43
CA GLN A 29 43.48 -52.91 65.28
C GLN A 29 43.42 -51.40 65.00
N GLU A 30 44.24 -50.60 65.67
CA GLU A 30 44.31 -49.15 65.48
C GLU A 30 44.82 -48.79 64.07
N ASP A 31 45.87 -49.46 63.60
CA ASP A 31 46.41 -49.32 62.24
C ASP A 31 45.38 -49.74 61.18
N MET A 32 44.67 -50.84 61.41
CA MET A 32 43.60 -51.29 60.51
C MET A 32 42.45 -50.28 60.44
N ARG A 33 42.04 -49.72 61.59
CA ARG A 33 41.00 -48.70 61.65
C ARG A 33 41.43 -47.41 60.95
N LYS A 34 42.71 -47.03 61.09
CA LYS A 34 43.28 -45.87 60.39
C LYS A 34 43.31 -46.11 58.88
N GLY A 35 43.80 -47.26 58.43
CA GLY A 35 43.82 -47.62 57.00
C GLY A 35 42.42 -47.65 56.37
N GLN A 36 41.41 -48.16 57.09
CA GLN A 36 40.01 -48.10 56.64
C GLN A 36 39.49 -46.67 56.52
N LYS A 37 39.86 -45.79 57.46
CA LYS A 37 39.46 -44.38 57.45
C LYS A 37 40.10 -43.64 56.29
N ASP A 38 41.41 -43.80 56.11
CA ASP A 38 42.18 -43.14 55.04
C ASP A 38 41.65 -43.56 53.66
N MET A 39 41.39 -44.85 53.46
CA MET A 39 40.79 -45.35 52.21
C MET A 39 39.39 -44.76 51.94
N LYS A 40 38.57 -44.60 52.98
CA LYS A 40 37.24 -43.98 52.85
C LYS A 40 37.33 -42.49 52.54
N ASP A 41 38.28 -41.78 53.14
CA ASP A 41 38.48 -40.35 52.92
C ASP A 41 39.04 -40.08 51.51
N GLU A 42 39.96 -40.91 51.00
CA GLU A 42 40.41 -40.82 49.60
C GLU A 42 39.28 -41.10 48.61
N MET A 43 38.46 -42.14 48.86
CA MET A 43 37.31 -42.43 48.01
C MET A 43 36.32 -41.26 47.97
N ARG A 44 36.06 -40.63 49.13
CA ARG A 44 35.20 -39.44 49.20
C ARG A 44 35.81 -38.25 48.47
N LYS A 45 37.12 -38.04 48.59
CA LYS A 45 37.83 -36.95 47.91
C LYS A 45 37.75 -37.13 46.39
N GLY A 46 38.03 -38.34 45.88
CA GLY A 46 37.91 -38.63 44.46
C GLY A 46 36.49 -38.46 43.92
N GLN A 47 35.46 -38.85 44.69
CA GLN A 47 34.06 -38.60 44.34
C GLN A 47 33.72 -37.10 44.31
N ALA A 48 34.22 -36.32 45.27
CA ALA A 48 34.00 -34.88 45.32
C ALA A 48 34.68 -34.15 44.16
N GLU A 49 35.92 -34.52 43.82
CA GLU A 49 36.67 -33.95 42.70
C GLU A 49 35.98 -34.23 41.36
N MET A 50 35.55 -35.48 41.12
CA MET A 50 34.77 -35.83 39.92
C MET A 50 33.47 -35.01 39.81
N MET A 51 32.78 -34.80 40.94
CA MET A 51 31.54 -34.03 40.95
C MET A 51 31.78 -32.54 40.66
N ASP A 52 32.89 -31.97 41.16
CA ASP A 52 33.27 -30.59 40.90
C ASP A 52 33.74 -30.38 39.44
N GLU A 53 34.48 -31.33 38.87
CA GLU A 53 34.84 -31.30 37.44
C GLU A 53 33.61 -31.37 36.54
N MET A 54 32.67 -32.27 36.85
CA MET A 54 31.42 -32.38 36.10
C MET A 54 30.60 -31.09 36.19
N ARG A 55 30.57 -30.46 37.36
CA ARG A 55 29.90 -29.16 37.56
C ARG A 55 30.57 -28.04 36.76
N LYS A 56 31.90 -27.97 36.76
CA LYS A 56 32.66 -26.98 35.98
C LYS A 56 32.41 -27.15 34.49
N GLY A 57 32.47 -28.38 33.97
CA GLY A 57 32.19 -28.67 32.56
C GLY A 57 30.76 -28.28 32.16
N GLN A 58 29.78 -28.49 33.05
CA GLN A 58 28.39 -28.03 32.82
C GLN A 58 28.29 -26.50 32.80
N GLU A 59 28.96 -25.80 33.70
CA GLU A 59 28.91 -24.33 33.75
C GLU A 59 29.62 -23.71 32.54
N GLU A 60 30.75 -24.26 32.12
CA GLU A 60 31.47 -23.85 30.91
C GLU A 60 30.59 -24.00 29.67
N MET A 61 29.98 -25.17 29.47
CA MET A 61 29.06 -25.42 28.36
C MET A 61 27.87 -24.45 28.36
N LYS A 62 27.30 -24.20 29.53
CA LYS A 62 26.19 -23.26 29.69
C LYS A 62 26.62 -21.83 29.35
N ASN A 63 27.77 -21.38 29.81
CA ASN A 63 28.30 -20.05 29.51
C ASN A 63 28.62 -19.89 28.02
N GLU A 64 29.18 -20.91 27.38
CA GLU A 64 29.45 -20.89 25.94
C GLU A 64 28.15 -20.80 25.13
N ILE A 65 27.14 -21.60 25.47
CA ILE A 65 25.82 -21.52 24.84
C ILE A 65 25.19 -20.14 25.07
N GLN A 66 25.23 -19.63 26.31
CA GLN A 66 24.64 -18.34 26.64
C GLN A 66 25.31 -17.20 25.84
N THR A 67 26.64 -17.15 25.83
CA THR A 67 27.39 -16.12 25.09
C THR A 67 27.17 -16.22 23.58
N HIS A 68 27.07 -17.44 23.03
CA HIS A 68 26.76 -17.64 21.61
C HIS A 68 25.36 -17.12 21.26
N VAL A 69 24.36 -17.45 22.09
CA VAL A 69 22.98 -16.99 21.90
C VAL A 69 22.88 -15.47 22.02
N GLU A 70 23.49 -14.88 23.05
CA GLU A 70 23.52 -13.43 23.26
C GLU A 70 24.17 -12.71 22.06
N SER A 71 25.29 -13.23 21.56
CA SER A 71 25.96 -12.71 20.39
C SER A 71 25.07 -12.77 19.13
N LYS A 72 24.47 -13.93 18.85
CA LYS A 72 23.59 -14.11 17.69
C LYS A 72 22.34 -13.22 17.76
N VAL A 73 21.76 -13.06 18.95
CA VAL A 73 20.63 -12.15 19.16
C VAL A 73 21.06 -10.69 18.94
N GLY A 74 22.26 -10.31 19.37
CA GLY A 74 22.86 -9.00 19.09
C GLY A 74 23.01 -8.74 17.59
N GLU A 75 23.65 -9.66 16.87
CA GLU A 75 23.80 -9.58 15.40
C GLU A 75 22.45 -9.43 14.69
N ILE A 76 21.46 -10.24 15.07
CA ILE A 76 20.10 -10.16 14.49
C ILE A 76 19.46 -8.81 14.77
N LYS A 77 19.59 -8.30 16.00
CA LYS A 77 19.04 -7.00 16.40
C LYS A 77 19.65 -5.87 15.55
N ASP A 78 20.96 -5.89 15.35
CA ASP A 78 21.65 -4.87 14.56
C ASP A 78 21.25 -4.94 13.08
N HIS A 79 21.13 -6.15 12.52
CA HIS A 79 20.61 -6.35 11.16
C HIS A 79 19.18 -5.85 10.98
N VAL A 80 18.30 -6.13 11.95
CA VAL A 80 16.91 -5.67 11.92
C VAL A 80 16.84 -4.15 12.00
N ASN A 81 17.60 -3.51 12.89
CA ASN A 81 17.65 -2.06 13.01
C ASN A 81 18.14 -1.40 11.71
N SER A 82 19.21 -1.92 11.10
CA SER A 82 19.70 -1.41 9.82
C SER A 82 18.69 -1.57 8.69
N CYS A 83 17.90 -2.64 8.70
CA CYS A 83 16.81 -2.84 7.74
C CYS A 83 15.68 -1.82 7.94
N ILE A 84 15.30 -1.57 9.20
CA ILE A 84 14.29 -0.57 9.56
C ILE A 84 14.72 0.81 9.09
N GLU A 85 15.95 1.24 9.37
CA GLU A 85 16.47 2.56 8.95
C GLU A 85 16.38 2.75 7.43
N LYS A 86 16.81 1.75 6.64
CA LYS A 86 16.70 1.81 5.17
C LYS A 86 15.27 1.92 4.68
N ILE A 87 14.35 1.17 5.28
CA ILE A 87 12.93 1.23 4.94
C ILE A 87 12.36 2.62 5.29
N GLU A 88 12.74 3.19 6.42
CA GLU A 88 12.32 4.54 6.81
C GLU A 88 12.83 5.61 5.83
N GLU A 89 14.09 5.51 5.39
CA GLU A 89 14.67 6.38 4.35
C GLU A 89 13.89 6.27 3.02
N ASP A 90 13.65 5.04 2.54
CA ASP A 90 12.92 4.78 1.30
C ASP A 90 11.49 5.34 1.36
N VAL A 91 10.79 5.12 2.47
CA VAL A 91 9.43 5.63 2.69
C VAL A 91 9.41 7.16 2.70
N GLN A 92 10.39 7.81 3.32
CA GLN A 92 10.51 9.27 3.30
C GLN A 92 10.78 9.80 1.89
N SER A 93 11.65 9.13 1.12
CA SER A 93 11.92 9.49 -0.28
C SER A 93 10.66 9.42 -1.13
N VAL A 94 9.94 8.29 -1.07
CA VAL A 94 8.68 8.10 -1.81
C VAL A 94 7.63 9.15 -1.40
N ARG A 95 7.52 9.45 -0.10
CA ARG A 95 6.61 10.48 0.39
C ARG A 95 6.91 11.85 -0.22
N LYS A 96 8.20 12.20 -0.37
CA LYS A 96 8.64 13.45 -1.00
C LYS A 96 8.25 13.49 -2.48
N GLU A 97 8.57 12.43 -3.23
CA GLU A 97 8.24 12.32 -4.65
C GLU A 97 6.73 12.42 -4.90
N ILE A 98 5.90 11.76 -4.09
CA ILE A 98 4.44 11.90 -4.15
C ILE A 98 4.00 13.35 -3.96
N GLY A 99 4.64 14.09 -3.06
CA GLY A 99 4.36 15.51 -2.84
C GLY A 99 4.71 16.38 -4.05
N GLU A 100 5.86 16.13 -4.69
CA GLU A 100 6.30 16.82 -5.89
C GLU A 100 5.34 16.54 -7.07
N VAL A 101 4.98 15.27 -7.30
CA VAL A 101 4.02 14.86 -8.33
C VAL A 101 2.66 15.50 -8.09
N LYS A 102 2.17 15.50 -6.84
CA LYS A 102 0.90 16.15 -6.49
C LYS A 102 0.92 17.64 -6.86
N GLY A 103 1.98 18.35 -6.49
CA GLY A 103 2.12 19.77 -6.82
C GLY A 103 2.30 20.04 -8.32
N GLU A 104 2.90 19.14 -9.08
CA GLU A 104 2.96 19.25 -10.54
C GLU A 104 1.59 19.05 -11.20
N VAL A 105 0.82 18.08 -10.72
CA VAL A 105 -0.54 17.84 -11.22
C VAL A 105 -1.44 19.04 -10.94
N GLU A 106 -1.40 19.60 -9.72
CA GLU A 106 -2.16 20.81 -9.36
C GLU A 106 -1.83 21.98 -10.30
N ARG A 107 -0.54 22.27 -10.53
CA ARG A 107 -0.11 23.33 -11.48
C ARG A 107 -0.58 23.10 -12.91
N LYS A 108 -0.54 21.85 -13.40
CA LYS A 108 -1.03 21.52 -14.76
C LYS A 108 -2.53 21.71 -14.88
N ILE A 109 -3.29 21.42 -13.83
CA ILE A 109 -4.73 21.67 -13.80
C ILE A 109 -5.00 23.17 -13.89
N GLU A 110 -4.35 23.99 -13.05
CA GLU A 110 -4.47 25.46 -13.09
C GLU A 110 -4.13 26.02 -14.48
N GLU A 111 -3.02 25.59 -15.08
CA GLU A 111 -2.62 26.03 -16.43
C GLU A 111 -3.67 25.66 -17.50
N VAL A 112 -4.27 24.47 -17.41
CA VAL A 112 -5.32 24.05 -18.33
C VAL A 112 -6.60 24.86 -18.11
N GLU A 113 -6.98 25.13 -16.87
CA GLU A 113 -8.14 25.96 -16.54
C GLU A 113 -8.01 27.37 -17.10
N GLU A 114 -6.85 28.02 -16.91
CA GLU A 114 -6.57 29.35 -17.47
C GLU A 114 -6.65 29.36 -19.00
N LYS A 115 -6.03 28.37 -19.67
CA LYS A 115 -6.09 28.25 -21.14
C LYS A 115 -7.51 28.05 -21.66
N VAL A 116 -8.33 27.26 -20.96
CA VAL A 116 -9.72 27.03 -21.34
C VAL A 116 -10.54 28.30 -21.16
N GLN A 117 -10.40 28.99 -20.02
CA GLN A 117 -11.09 30.27 -19.79
C GLN A 117 -10.72 31.32 -20.84
N GLY A 118 -9.44 31.47 -21.17
CA GLY A 118 -8.98 32.40 -22.20
C GLY A 118 -9.59 32.11 -23.58
N LYS A 119 -9.65 30.84 -24.00
CA LYS A 119 -10.30 30.44 -25.26
C LYS A 119 -11.80 30.71 -25.27
N ILE A 120 -12.48 30.52 -24.14
CA ILE A 120 -13.92 30.80 -24.03
C ILE A 120 -14.18 32.29 -24.21
N GLU A 121 -13.38 33.17 -23.58
CA GLU A 121 -13.55 34.61 -23.72
C GLU A 121 -13.24 35.08 -25.16
N GLU A 122 -12.19 34.56 -25.78
CA GLU A 122 -11.87 34.85 -27.20
C GLU A 122 -13.02 34.44 -28.15
N VAL A 123 -13.60 33.26 -27.93
CA VAL A 123 -14.77 32.80 -28.71
C VAL A 123 -15.98 33.70 -28.47
N LYS A 124 -16.22 34.09 -27.22
CA LYS A 124 -17.33 34.97 -26.84
C LYS A 124 -17.22 36.35 -27.51
N GLU A 125 -16.03 36.95 -27.51
CA GLU A 125 -15.78 38.23 -28.19
C GLU A 125 -16.00 38.10 -29.70
N LYS A 126 -15.44 37.07 -30.34
CA LYS A 126 -15.66 36.81 -31.78
C LYS A 126 -17.13 36.62 -32.15
N VAL A 127 -17.90 35.96 -31.29
CA VAL A 127 -19.34 35.77 -31.49
C VAL A 127 -20.09 37.10 -31.34
N GLN A 128 -19.78 37.90 -30.31
CA GLN A 128 -20.40 39.22 -30.12
C GLN A 128 -20.14 40.15 -31.29
N VAL A 129 -18.90 40.22 -31.82
CA VAL A 129 -18.56 41.02 -33.00
C VAL A 129 -19.40 40.59 -34.21
N LYS A 130 -19.47 39.28 -34.49
CA LYS A 130 -20.27 38.76 -35.61
C LYS A 130 -21.77 39.04 -35.47
N ILE A 131 -22.31 39.00 -34.25
CA ILE A 131 -23.70 39.36 -33.98
C ILE A 131 -23.92 40.84 -34.30
N GLY A 132 -23.06 41.74 -33.82
CA GLY A 132 -23.16 43.17 -34.12
C GLY A 132 -23.09 43.48 -35.62
N ASP A 133 -22.19 42.80 -36.35
CA ASP A 133 -22.12 42.92 -37.81
C ASP A 133 -23.41 42.46 -38.50
N LEU A 134 -24.04 41.39 -38.01
CA LEU A 134 -25.31 40.88 -38.53
C LEU A 134 -26.48 41.81 -38.20
N GLU A 135 -26.55 42.36 -37.00
CA GLU A 135 -27.57 43.34 -36.58
C GLU A 135 -27.51 44.61 -37.44
N LYS A 136 -26.31 45.11 -37.72
CA LYS A 136 -26.11 46.25 -38.63
C LYS A 136 -26.59 45.95 -40.05
N ARG A 137 -26.18 44.80 -40.61
CA ARG A 137 -26.62 44.37 -41.96
C ARG A 137 -28.12 44.18 -42.04
N LEU A 138 -28.76 43.70 -40.96
CA LEU A 138 -30.21 43.53 -40.90
C LEU A 138 -30.91 44.89 -40.91
N SER A 139 -30.41 45.86 -40.15
CA SER A 139 -30.94 47.24 -40.11
C SER A 139 -30.88 47.92 -41.48
N GLU A 140 -29.73 47.81 -42.18
CA GLU A 140 -29.56 48.34 -43.54
C GLU A 140 -30.53 47.70 -44.57
N LEU A 141 -30.91 46.45 -44.36
CA LEU A 141 -31.88 45.72 -45.18
C LEU A 141 -33.33 46.15 -44.89
N GLU A 142 -33.64 46.46 -43.64
CA GLU A 142 -34.97 46.89 -43.20
C GLU A 142 -35.29 48.33 -43.65
N ASP A 143 -34.30 49.23 -43.63
CA ASP A 143 -34.44 50.62 -44.09
C ASP A 143 -34.49 50.79 -45.62
N ARG A 144 -34.21 49.72 -46.39
CA ARG A 144 -34.25 49.78 -47.86
C ARG A 144 -35.71 49.77 -48.34
N PRO A 145 -36.21 50.85 -48.99
CA PRO A 145 -37.59 50.86 -49.48
C PRO A 145 -37.79 49.75 -50.51
N ILE A 146 -38.75 48.87 -50.22
CA ILE A 146 -39.13 47.74 -51.08
C ILE A 146 -39.85 48.29 -52.32
N ASN A 147 -39.11 48.66 -53.36
CA ASN A 147 -39.67 48.92 -54.68
C ASN A 147 -39.71 47.61 -55.46
N PHE A 148 -40.77 46.81 -55.25
CA PHE A 148 -41.12 45.78 -56.21
C PHE A 148 -41.64 46.48 -57.47
N PRO A 149 -41.02 46.31 -58.66
CA PRO A 149 -41.75 46.57 -59.89
C PRO A 149 -42.92 45.60 -59.89
N ALA A 150 -44.14 46.13 -59.82
CA ALA A 150 -45.35 45.34 -60.01
C ALA A 150 -45.26 44.70 -61.40
N ASN A 151 -44.84 43.44 -61.46
CA ASN A 151 -44.84 42.67 -62.68
C ASN A 151 -46.14 41.85 -62.70
N PRO A 152 -47.14 42.19 -63.54
CA PRO A 152 -48.45 41.53 -63.51
C PRO A 152 -48.47 40.12 -64.13
N ASP A 153 -47.36 39.63 -64.70
CA ASP A 153 -47.40 38.51 -65.64
C ASP A 153 -46.79 37.18 -65.15
N LEU A 154 -46.60 37.04 -63.83
CA LEU A 154 -46.29 35.73 -63.26
C LEU A 154 -47.55 35.06 -62.72
N THR A 155 -48.43 34.63 -63.64
CA THR A 155 -49.30 33.48 -63.39
C THR A 155 -48.47 32.20 -63.35
N TYR A 156 -47.47 32.12 -62.46
CA TYR A 156 -46.96 30.82 -62.05
C TYR A 156 -48.05 30.23 -61.17
N SER A 157 -48.76 29.23 -61.71
CA SER A 157 -49.61 28.34 -60.93
C SER A 157 -48.86 27.98 -59.66
N ARG A 158 -49.33 28.50 -58.51
CA ARG A 158 -48.84 28.12 -57.19
C ARG A 158 -49.04 26.61 -57.10
N PRO A 159 -47.98 25.79 -57.10
CA PRO A 159 -48.15 24.39 -56.83
C PRO A 159 -48.67 24.33 -55.41
N THR A 160 -49.90 23.85 -55.21
CA THR A 160 -50.45 23.53 -53.89
C THR A 160 -49.74 22.27 -53.39
N VAL A 161 -48.44 22.38 -53.17
CA VAL A 161 -47.62 21.26 -52.69
C VAL A 161 -47.58 21.38 -51.18
N LYS A 162 -48.11 20.34 -50.53
CA LYS A 162 -48.21 20.22 -49.07
C LYS A 162 -46.82 20.42 -48.47
N SER A 163 -46.66 21.44 -47.62
CA SER A 163 -45.43 21.68 -46.87
C SER A 163 -45.17 20.50 -45.95
N LEU A 164 -43.96 19.95 -45.96
CA LEU A 164 -43.54 19.01 -44.92
C LEU A 164 -43.37 19.80 -43.61
N THR A 165 -44.26 19.56 -42.66
CA THR A 165 -44.25 20.19 -41.33
C THR A 165 -43.26 19.46 -40.43
N PHE A 166 -42.26 20.16 -39.90
CA PHE A 166 -41.41 19.62 -38.85
C PHE A 166 -42.21 19.61 -37.54
N ASP A 167 -42.53 18.41 -37.03
CA ASP A 167 -43.37 18.19 -35.86
C ASP A 167 -42.59 18.16 -34.53
N GLY A 168 -41.25 18.20 -34.59
CA GLY A 168 -40.37 18.10 -33.43
C GLY A 168 -40.29 16.71 -32.81
N GLN A 169 -41.02 15.72 -33.35
CA GLN A 169 -41.01 14.34 -32.88
C GLN A 169 -39.89 13.52 -33.56
N THR A 170 -39.54 13.89 -34.79
CA THR A 170 -38.39 13.33 -35.53
C THR A 170 -37.14 14.20 -35.36
N SER A 171 -35.96 13.58 -35.29
CA SER A 171 -34.70 14.32 -35.18
C SER A 171 -34.44 15.15 -36.44
N TRP A 172 -33.70 16.26 -36.31
CA TRP A 172 -33.41 17.17 -37.42
C TRP A 172 -32.74 16.49 -38.62
N THR A 173 -31.92 15.47 -38.37
CA THR A 173 -31.26 14.68 -39.41
C THR A 173 -32.26 13.86 -40.22
N VAL A 174 -33.23 13.22 -39.55
CA VAL A 174 -34.31 12.47 -40.21
C VAL A 174 -35.20 13.39 -41.03
N PHE A 175 -35.55 14.56 -40.48
CA PHE A 175 -36.31 15.56 -41.21
C PHE A 175 -35.57 16.03 -42.47
N LYS A 176 -34.26 16.30 -42.38
CA LYS A 176 -33.45 16.71 -43.55
C LYS A 176 -33.44 15.64 -44.64
N THR A 177 -33.29 14.38 -44.29
CA THR A 177 -33.33 13.27 -45.27
C THR A 177 -34.69 13.19 -45.95
N GLN A 178 -35.79 13.20 -45.19
CA GLN A 178 -37.14 13.15 -45.75
C GLN A 178 -37.45 14.39 -46.61
N PHE A 179 -37.01 15.58 -46.17
CA PHE A 179 -37.14 16.81 -46.94
C PHE A 179 -36.37 16.73 -48.26
N ASP A 180 -35.16 16.19 -48.24
CA ASP A 180 -34.33 16.06 -49.44
C ASP A 180 -34.93 15.04 -50.43
N ASP A 181 -35.48 13.92 -49.95
CA ASP A 181 -36.21 12.93 -50.77
C ASP A 181 -37.47 13.53 -51.40
N VAL A 182 -38.31 14.20 -50.60
CA VAL A 182 -39.54 14.87 -51.06
C VAL A 182 -39.20 15.99 -52.04
N SER A 183 -38.13 16.74 -51.79
CA SER A 183 -37.70 17.83 -52.67
C SER A 183 -37.20 17.28 -54.02
N SER A 184 -36.56 16.12 -54.02
CA SER A 184 -36.03 15.47 -55.23
C SER A 184 -37.16 14.84 -56.04
N ALA A 185 -38.09 14.14 -55.38
CA ALA A 185 -39.28 13.55 -56.00
C ALA A 185 -40.19 14.62 -56.65
N ASN A 186 -40.28 15.80 -56.03
CA ASN A 186 -41.08 16.92 -56.55
C ASN A 186 -40.29 17.86 -57.48
N GLY A 187 -39.03 17.57 -57.80
CA GLY A 187 -38.21 18.40 -58.68
C GLY A 187 -37.98 19.84 -58.19
N TRP A 188 -37.96 20.06 -56.88
CA TRP A 188 -37.80 21.41 -56.32
C TRP A 188 -36.41 21.98 -56.61
N ASN A 189 -36.37 23.19 -57.16
CA ASN A 189 -35.12 23.95 -57.27
C ASN A 189 -34.73 24.59 -55.92
N ASN A 190 -33.49 25.07 -55.80
CA ASN A 190 -32.95 25.62 -54.55
C ASN A 190 -33.80 26.78 -53.99
N ARG A 191 -34.45 27.57 -54.84
CA ARG A 191 -35.33 28.65 -54.42
C ARG A 191 -36.57 28.12 -53.72
N VAL A 192 -37.23 27.10 -54.29
CA VAL A 192 -38.40 26.46 -53.69
C VAL A 192 -38.02 25.72 -52.40
N LYS A 193 -36.87 25.03 -52.38
CA LYS A 193 -36.35 24.37 -51.17
C LYS A 193 -36.14 25.38 -50.03
N ALA A 194 -35.50 26.52 -50.33
CA ALA A 194 -35.30 27.59 -49.35
C ALA A 194 -36.63 28.18 -48.87
N SER A 195 -37.57 28.48 -49.77
CA SER A 195 -38.89 29.01 -49.38
C SER A 195 -39.67 28.04 -48.48
N GLN A 196 -39.60 26.73 -48.74
CA GLN A 196 -40.27 25.73 -47.91
C GLN A 196 -39.59 25.57 -46.55
N LEU A 197 -38.25 25.56 -46.48
CA LEU A 197 -37.52 25.52 -45.20
C LEU A 197 -37.76 26.76 -44.34
N VAL A 198 -37.98 27.93 -44.95
CA VAL A 198 -38.32 29.17 -44.25
C VAL A 198 -39.79 29.16 -43.79
N ALA A 199 -40.69 28.56 -44.58
CA ALA A 199 -42.10 28.43 -44.25
C ALA A 199 -42.40 27.27 -43.27
N SER A 200 -41.50 26.30 -43.11
CA SER A 200 -41.61 25.24 -42.11
C SER A 200 -41.62 25.87 -40.71
N PRO A 201 -42.73 25.75 -39.95
CA PRO A 201 -42.79 26.30 -38.60
C PRO A 201 -41.71 25.62 -37.74
N ARG A 202 -40.77 26.42 -37.22
CA ARG A 202 -39.94 25.96 -36.10
C ARG A 202 -40.80 26.15 -34.86
N ILE A 203 -41.32 25.05 -34.30
CA ILE A 203 -41.81 25.13 -32.92
C ILE A 203 -40.60 25.53 -32.09
N SER A 204 -40.66 26.75 -31.53
CA SER A 204 -39.82 27.17 -30.42
C SER A 204 -40.05 26.18 -29.28
N GLY A 205 -39.21 25.15 -29.23
CA GLY A 205 -39.17 24.16 -28.16
C GLY A 205 -38.57 24.79 -26.92
N GLY A 206 -39.37 25.55 -26.19
CA GLY A 206 -39.08 26.05 -24.85
C GLY A 206 -40.14 25.56 -23.88
N SER A 207 -40.21 24.25 -23.64
CA SER A 207 -40.90 23.69 -22.47
C SER A 207 -40.28 22.35 -22.10
N SER A 208 -39.32 22.44 -21.18
CA SER A 208 -39.13 21.58 -20.02
C SER A 208 -39.41 20.08 -20.19
N SER A 209 -38.34 19.30 -20.22
CA SER A 209 -38.28 18.06 -19.45
C SER A 209 -36.86 17.89 -18.92
N GLY A 210 -36.66 18.36 -17.68
CA GLY A 210 -35.51 17.96 -16.90
C GLY A 210 -35.60 16.47 -16.59
N ASN A 211 -34.54 15.75 -16.93
CA ASN A 211 -34.26 14.45 -16.35
C ASN A 211 -32.94 14.57 -15.58
N THR A 212 -33.08 14.80 -14.29
CA THR A 212 -32.19 14.22 -13.27
C THR A 212 -32.63 12.77 -13.07
N PHE A 213 -31.78 11.83 -13.44
CA PHE A 213 -31.35 10.65 -12.65
C PHE A 213 -30.14 10.04 -13.34
#